data_AF-A0A1B9F6K3-F1
#
_entry.id   AF-A0A1B9F6K3-F1
#
_cell.length_a   1.000
_cell.length_b   1.000
_cell.length_c   1.000
_cell.angle_alpha   90.00
_cell.angle_beta   90.00
_cell.angle_gamma   90.00
#
_symmetry.space_group_name_H-M   'P 1'
#
loop_
_entity.id
_entity.type
_entity.pdbx_description
1 polymer ?
#
loop_
_entity_poly.entity_id
_entity_poly.type
_entity_poly.pdbx_seq_one_letter_code
_entity_poly.pdbx_strand_id
1 'polypeptide(L)' 'MKFPKDIPKKKALKILAEFGFRVIREGNHIAMLRENPDGTKTPLTLKYVCRIRLLEL' A
#
# COMPACT_ATOMS: atom_id res chain seq x y z
N MET A 1 -0.96 -18.86 -5.62
CA MET A 1 -0.94 -17.46 -6.11
C MET A 1 0.41 -16.84 -5.78
N LYS A 2 1.24 -16.51 -6.79
CA LYS A 2 2.47 -15.75 -6.56
C LYS A 2 2.12 -14.27 -6.51
N PHE A 3 2.22 -13.66 -5.34
CA PHE A 3 2.18 -12.21 -5.25
C PHE A 3 3.38 -11.63 -6.01
N PRO A 4 3.20 -10.57 -6.81
CA PRO A 4 4.29 -9.95 -7.54
C PRO A 4 5.39 -9.49 -6.58
N LYS A 5 6.61 -10.01 -6.75
CA LYS A 5 7.72 -9.82 -5.81
C LYS A 5 8.30 -8.40 -5.85
N ASP A 6 8.06 -7.67 -6.94
CA ASP A 6 8.47 -6.27 -7.09
C ASP A 6 7.50 -5.57 -8.07
N ILE A 7 6.68 -4.65 -7.58
CA ILE A 7 5.77 -3.83 -8.40
C ILE A 7 6.11 -2.37 -8.15
N PRO A 8 6.26 -1.55 -9.21
CA PRO A 8 6.43 -0.11 -9.05
C PRO A 8 5.29 0.49 -8.22
N LYS A 9 5.59 1.39 -7.26
CA LYS A 9 4.61 2.08 -6.40
C LYS A 9 3.34 2.49 -7.17
N LYS A 10 3.52 3.14 -8.32
CA LYS A 10 2.42 3.62 -9.17
C LYS A 10 1.49 2.50 -9.64
N LYS A 11 2.04 1.34 -10.00
CA LYS A 11 1.26 0.18 -10.45
C LYS A 11 0.55 -0.50 -9.29
N ALA A 12 1.17 -0.60 -8.10
CA ALA A 12 0.52 -1.11 -6.90
C ALA A 12 -0.68 -0.23 -6.49
N LEU A 13 -0.49 1.08 -6.49
CA LEU A 13 -1.56 2.04 -6.18
C LEU A 13 -2.70 1.98 -7.20
N LYS A 14 -2.40 1.85 -8.50
CA LYS A 14 -3.42 1.74 -9.54
C LYS A 14 -4.29 0.50 -9.34
N ILE A 15 -3.65 -0.66 -9.13
CA ILE A 15 -4.37 -1.91 -8.87
C ILE A 15 -5.25 -1.76 -7.63
N LEU A 16 -4.71 -1.24 -6.53
CA LEU A 16 -5.47 -1.06 -5.28
C LEU A 16 -6.62 -0.06 -5.44
N ALA A 17 -6.44 1.00 -6.23
CA ALA A 17 -7.52 1.91 -6.57
C ALA A 17 -8.65 1.22 -7.36
N GLU A 18 -8.32 0.34 -8.31
CA GLU A 18 -9.31 -0.50 -9.02
C GLU A 18 -10.05 -1.46 -8.07
N PHE A 19 -9.40 -1.92 -7.00
CA PHE A 19 -10.03 -2.70 -5.93
C PHE A 19 -10.88 -1.85 -4.96
N GLY A 20 -11.01 -0.54 -5.18
CA GLY A 20 -11.81 0.37 -4.36
C GLY A 20 -11.07 0.95 -3.15
N PHE A 21 -9.74 0.80 -3.07
CA PHE A 21 -8.95 1.48 -2.05
C PHE A 21 -8.65 2.93 -2.45
N ARG A 22 -8.76 3.84 -1.49
CA ARG A 22 -8.44 5.26 -1.65
C ARG A 22 -7.27 5.62 -0.75
N VAL A 23 -6.35 6.44 -1.25
CA VAL A 23 -5.21 6.90 -0.44
C VAL A 23 -5.72 7.91 0.60
N ILE A 24 -5.42 7.66 1.88
CA ILE A 24 -5.77 8.55 2.99
C ILE A 24 -4.56 9.26 3.57
N ARG A 25 -3.34 8.72 3.35
CA ARG A 25 -2.09 9.34 3.79
C ARG A 25 -0.93 8.90 2.91
N GLU A 26 -0.13 9.85 2.47
CA GLU A 26 1.15 9.61 1.81
C GLU A 26 2.30 10.15 2.68
N GLY A 27 3.30 9.32 2.94
CA GLY A 27 4.51 9.65 3.68
C GLY A 27 5.55 8.54 3.53
N ASN A 28 6.28 8.21 4.61
CA ASN A 28 7.21 7.06 4.61
C ASN A 28 6.48 5.70 4.39
N HIS A 29 5.19 5.67 4.70
CA HIS A 29 4.27 4.61 4.31
C HIS A 29 3.05 5.25 3.64
N ILE A 30 2.38 4.49 2.78
CA ILE A 30 1.10 4.89 2.19
C ILE A 30 0.01 4.16 2.93
N ALA A 31 -0.92 4.90 3.52
CA ALA A 31 -2.14 4.33 4.06
C ALA A 31 -3.26 4.51 3.05
N MET A 32 -3.98 3.43 2.78
CA MET A 32 -5.17 3.38 1.94
C MET A 32 -6.35 2.84 2.74
N LEU A 33 -7.55 3.20 2.34
CA LEU A 33 -8.81 2.81 2.96
C LEU A 33 -9.78 2.35 1.89
N ARG A 34 -10.43 1.22 2.11
CA ARG A 34 -11.60 0.80 1.32
C ARG A 34 -12.83 0.85 2.21
N GLU A 35 -13.90 1.45 1.70
CA GLU A 35 -15.23 1.40 2.30
C GLU A 35 -15.99 0.23 1.67
N ASN A 36 -16.45 -0.69 2.50
CA ASN A 36 -17.25 -1.83 2.05
C ASN A 36 -18.74 -1.45 2.04
N PRO A 37 -19.57 -2.13 1.23
CA PRO A 37 -21.02 -1.90 1.19
C PRO A 37 -21.68 -2.05 2.57
N ASP A 38 -21.14 -2.93 3.40
CA ASP A 38 -21.57 -3.22 4.77
C ASP A 38 -21.19 -2.11 5.78
N GLY A 39 -20.66 -0.97 5.32
CA GLY A 39 -20.22 0.15 6.16
C GLY A 39 -18.90 -0.07 6.91
N THR A 40 -18.32 -1.27 6.81
CA THR A 40 -17.00 -1.56 7.38
C THR A 40 -15.89 -0.89 6.58
N LYS A 41 -14.82 -0.52 7.28
CA LYS A 41 -13.64 0.12 6.69
C LYS A 41 -12.46 -0.85 6.75
N THR A 42 -11.85 -1.13 5.60
CA THR A 42 -10.66 -1.98 5.51
C THR A 42 -9.43 -1.09 5.29
N PRO A 43 -8.59 -0.87 6.32
CA PRO A 43 -7.33 -0.16 6.14
C PRO A 43 -6.27 -1.06 5.50
N LEU A 44 -5.42 -0.46 4.66
CA LEU A 44 -4.27 -1.10 4.06
C LEU A 44 -3.06 -0.17 4.14
N THR A 45 -1.97 -0.63 4.74
CA THR A 45 -0.73 0.15 4.83
C THR A 45 0.34 -0.48 3.95
N LEU A 46 0.77 0.25 2.92
CA LEU A 46 1.92 -0.11 2.09
C LEU A 46 3.17 0.55 2.67
N LYS A 47 4.08 -0.25 3.21
CA LYS A 47 5.43 0.21 3.55
C LYS A 47 6.30 0.14 2.30
N TYR A 48 6.88 1.28 1.92
CA TYR A 48 7.96 1.31 0.93
C TYR A 48 9.24 1.40 1.73
N VAL A 49 9.95 0.28 1.86
CA VAL A 49 11.30 0.34 2.42
C VAL A 49 12.21 0.91 1.33
N CYS A 50 12.56 2.19 1.46
CA CYS A 50 13.78 2.67 0.82
C CYS A 50 14.92 1.87 1.45
N ARG A 51 15.65 1.10 0.64
CA ARG A 51 16.65 0.11 1.07
C ARG A 51 17.45 0.65 2.26
N ILE A 52 17.13 0.14 3.45
CA ILE A 52 17.88 0.45 4.67
C ILE A 52 19.26 -0.17 4.45
N ARG A 53 20.28 0.67 4.31
CA ARG A 53 21.66 0.24 4.54
C ARG A 53 21.71 -0.03 6.03
N LEU A 54 21.82 -1.31 6.38
CA LEU A 54 22.22 -1.73 7.72
C LEU A 54 23.56 -1.01 7.99
N LEU A 55 23.55 0.03 8.81
CA LEU A 55 24.75 0.41 9.53
C LEU A 55 24.69 -0.39 10.82
N GLU A 56 25.37 -1.53 10.79
CA GLU A 56 25.93 -2.11 12.00
C GLU A 56 26.96 -1.12 12.51
N LEU A 57 26.68 -0.43 13.62
CA LEU A 57 27.64 0.19 14.53
C LEU A 57 27.02 0.25 15.93
#